data_AF-A0A412I7G2-F1
#
_entry.id   AF-A0A412I7G2-F1
#
_cell.length_a   1.000
_cell.length_b   1.000
_cell.length_c   1.000
_cell.angle_alpha   90.00
_cell.angle_beta   90.00
_cell.angle_gamma   90.00
#
_symmetry.space_group_name_H-M   'P 1'
#
loop_
_entity.id
_entity.type
_entity.pdbx_description
1 polymer ?
#
loop_
_entity_poly.entity_id
_entity_poly.type
_entity_poly.pdbx_seq_one_letter_code
_entity_poly.pdbx_strand_id
1 'polypeptide(L)'
;MEYEMKSILRSKASLVCLLIFLIVNMFSMNFLNLENDVERNIIYNEQLIAESQNSISQIDVIKKQLGETIKPEQVEVLNNYKEYLNWKSKNANEAIDCLKKEGVKGFENYPDIKKYDLWNQMFEMDCFAKTDKQLSQVVFKDELAKIGYPDISFDASLLNDMQKFFNRDYEDAYHHTYMNLQNAFHEIATANNKNILNIAQGPWMYLCRQLRLGSLFSLMVIPIGVFYTLIVIWQQKQSKSFELSYLNSRSSNRFLLSRIIEIGISYTLIIFISLFVPALILGFRHGFDGLNSYMLIDWNNFVGFKTNLTSYNYGYANSMFYEHLISMDNYVPINMENTYIFIPLILSLGLGMMKIIFTVNLGLLCSISVRKSWVSYALGLFIVLIHIYSQQITYSIEFFPMLNPFSILASLTVIVGNGTQTSLNAVLMLVVWSILMYCATLVIFNKSDVK
;
A
#
# COMPACT_ATOMS: atom_id res chain seq x y z
N MET A 1 22.75 -23.49 -18.56
CA MET A 1 21.56 -23.40 -17.69
C MET A 1 21.74 -24.05 -16.31
N GLU A 2 21.52 -25.35 -16.06
CA GLU A 2 21.51 -25.87 -14.67
C GLU A 2 22.83 -25.61 -13.90
N TYR A 3 23.98 -25.96 -14.47
CA TYR A 3 25.29 -25.72 -13.87
C TYR A 3 25.59 -24.22 -13.67
N GLU A 4 25.20 -23.38 -14.63
CA GLU A 4 25.42 -21.93 -14.57
C GLU A 4 24.52 -21.27 -13.51
N MET A 5 23.24 -21.66 -13.42
CA MET A 5 22.34 -21.22 -12.36
C MET A 5 22.84 -21.65 -10.98
N LYS A 6 23.29 -22.89 -10.83
CA LYS A 6 23.87 -23.38 -9.57
C LYS A 6 25.11 -22.58 -9.18
N SER A 7 25.94 -22.22 -10.15
CA SER A 7 27.11 -21.36 -9.93
C SER A 7 26.70 -19.95 -9.50
N ILE A 8 25.71 -19.35 -10.16
CA ILE A 8 25.19 -18.02 -9.82
C ILE A 8 24.63 -18.02 -8.40
N LEU A 9 23.78 -18.99 -8.05
CA LEU A 9 23.16 -19.10 -6.72
C LEU A 9 24.19 -19.37 -5.61
N ARG A 10 25.27 -20.09 -5.89
CA ARG A 10 26.38 -20.31 -4.94
C ARG A 10 27.38 -19.15 -4.85
N SER A 11 27.21 -18.12 -5.68
CA SER A 11 28.11 -16.96 -5.64
C SER A 11 27.97 -16.18 -4.32
N LYS A 12 29.05 -15.52 -3.91
CA LYS A 12 29.04 -14.58 -2.78
C LYS A 12 28.01 -13.46 -3.00
N ALA A 13 27.79 -13.05 -4.25
CA ALA A 13 26.82 -12.02 -4.60
C ALA A 13 25.39 -12.44 -4.26
N SER A 14 25.00 -13.67 -4.60
CA SER A 14 23.68 -14.23 -4.28
C SER A 14 23.46 -14.32 -2.77
N LEU A 15 24.49 -14.78 -2.03
CA LEU A 15 24.41 -14.88 -0.57
C LEU A 15 24.29 -13.50 0.09
N VAL A 16 25.06 -12.51 -0.34
CA VAL A 16 24.96 -11.14 0.17
C VAL A 16 23.61 -10.52 -0.16
N CYS A 17 23.09 -10.69 -1.39
CA CYS A 17 21.77 -10.19 -1.77
C CYS A 17 20.66 -10.83 -0.92
N LEU A 18 20.72 -12.15 -0.72
CA LEU A 18 19.78 -12.86 0.15
C LEU A 18 19.83 -12.33 1.58
N LEU A 19 21.02 -12.13 2.15
CA LEU A 19 21.19 -11.59 3.49
C LEU A 19 20.63 -10.18 3.63
N ILE A 20 20.90 -9.28 2.66
CA ILE A 20 20.35 -7.92 2.67
C ILE A 20 18.82 -7.97 2.67
N PHE A 21 18.21 -8.74 1.77
CA PHE A 21 16.75 -8.84 1.72
C PHE A 21 16.17 -9.49 2.98
N LEU A 22 16.80 -10.54 3.51
CA LEU A 22 16.37 -11.15 4.76
C LEU A 22 16.43 -10.16 5.93
N ILE A 23 17.49 -9.37 6.06
CA ILE A 23 17.62 -8.36 7.12
C ILE A 23 16.51 -7.30 7.00
N VAL A 24 16.30 -6.76 5.78
CA VAL A 24 15.24 -5.77 5.52
C VAL A 24 13.87 -6.34 5.86
N ASN A 25 13.60 -7.57 5.41
CA ASN A 25 12.34 -8.24 5.63
C ASN A 25 12.12 -8.61 7.11
N MET A 26 13.16 -9.04 7.83
CA MET A 26 13.07 -9.31 9.26
C MET A 26 12.87 -8.04 10.08
N PHE A 27 13.58 -6.95 9.75
CA PHE A 27 13.38 -5.65 10.40
C PHE A 27 11.93 -5.17 10.23
N SER A 28 11.36 -5.39 9.04
CA SER A 28 9.99 -4.97 8.77
C SER A 28 8.92 -5.74 9.56
N MET A 29 9.22 -6.96 10.05
CA MET A 29 8.30 -7.69 10.94
C MET A 29 8.12 -6.98 12.29
N ASN A 30 9.09 -6.19 12.75
CA ASN A 30 8.97 -5.45 14.00
C ASN A 30 7.85 -4.39 13.93
N PHE A 31 7.52 -3.89 12.73
CA PHE A 31 6.39 -2.97 12.54
C PHE A 31 5.02 -3.67 12.64
N LEU A 32 4.96 -5.00 12.78
CA LEU A 32 3.74 -5.76 13.06
C LEU A 32 3.55 -6.02 14.56
N ASN A 33 4.43 -5.48 15.41
CA ASN A 33 4.28 -5.57 16.87
C ASN A 33 3.22 -4.57 17.35
N LEU A 34 2.20 -5.08 18.05
CA LEU A 34 1.00 -4.35 18.45
C LEU A 34 1.15 -3.59 19.76
N GLU A 35 2.24 -3.77 20.50
CA GLU A 35 2.50 -3.02 21.74
C GLU A 35 2.51 -1.50 21.50
N ASN A 36 3.11 -1.05 20.39
CA ASN A 36 3.09 0.34 19.98
C ASN A 36 1.69 0.82 19.53
N ASP A 37 0.84 -0.10 19.09
CA ASP A 37 -0.51 0.23 18.64
C ASP A 37 -1.45 0.48 19.83
N VAL A 38 -1.24 -0.16 20.98
CA VAL A 38 -2.03 0.12 22.21
C VAL A 38 -1.87 1.60 22.59
N GLU A 39 -0.62 2.07 22.72
CA GLU A 39 -0.33 3.45 23.10
C GLU A 39 -0.83 4.44 22.04
N ARG A 40 -0.62 4.14 20.75
CA ARG A 40 -1.15 4.97 19.66
C ARG A 40 -2.67 5.09 19.70
N ASN A 41 -3.39 3.99 19.93
CA ASN A 41 -4.86 4.01 20.01
C ASN A 41 -5.35 4.76 21.25
N ILE A 42 -4.65 4.68 22.39
CA ILE A 42 -4.96 5.50 23.57
C ILE A 42 -4.81 6.99 23.23
N ILE A 43 -3.68 7.39 22.64
CA ILE A 43 -3.42 8.78 22.25
C ILE A 43 -4.47 9.28 21.27
N TYR A 44 -4.83 8.47 20.26
CA TYR A 44 -5.87 8.81 19.29
C TYR A 44 -7.22 9.07 19.96
N ASN A 45 -7.66 8.19 20.87
CA ASN A 45 -8.91 8.38 21.59
C ASN A 45 -8.86 9.58 22.55
N GLU A 46 -7.71 9.86 23.17
CA GLU A 46 -7.51 11.06 24.00
C GLU A 46 -7.62 12.34 23.16
N GLN A 47 -7.11 12.32 21.92
CA GLN A 47 -7.29 13.42 20.96
C GLN A 47 -8.75 13.60 20.57
N LEU A 48 -9.48 12.52 20.26
CA LEU A 48 -10.92 12.58 19.94
C LEU A 48 -11.74 13.22 21.07
N ILE A 49 -11.42 12.90 22.34
CA ILE A 49 -12.06 13.50 23.51
C ILE A 49 -11.75 14.99 23.56
N ALA A 50 -10.49 15.39 23.41
CA ALA A 50 -10.08 16.78 23.45
C ALA A 50 -10.74 17.61 22.34
N GLU A 51 -10.80 17.08 21.11
CA GLU A 51 -11.49 17.70 19.97
C GLU A 51 -12.99 17.87 20.26
N SER A 52 -13.63 16.83 20.79
CA SER A 52 -15.06 16.88 21.13
C SER A 52 -15.35 17.94 22.19
N GLN A 53 -14.54 18.04 23.24
CA GLN A 53 -14.68 19.06 24.28
C GLN A 53 -14.43 20.49 23.75
N ASN A 54 -13.47 20.64 22.84
CA ASN A 54 -13.23 21.92 22.16
C ASN A 54 -14.46 22.32 21.32
N SER A 55 -15.01 21.41 20.52
CA SER A 55 -16.22 21.66 19.74
C SER A 55 -17.43 21.99 20.61
N ILE A 56 -17.62 21.31 21.75
CA ILE A 56 -18.68 21.64 22.72
C ILE A 56 -18.51 23.08 23.22
N SER A 57 -17.29 23.46 23.60
CA SER A 57 -16.96 24.82 24.07
C SER A 57 -17.21 25.88 23.00
N GLN A 58 -16.89 25.58 21.74
CA GLN A 58 -17.18 26.47 20.61
C GLN A 58 -18.69 26.65 20.40
N ILE A 59 -19.50 25.61 20.57
CA ILE A 59 -20.96 25.72 20.50
C ILE A 59 -21.48 26.66 21.59
N ASP A 60 -20.95 26.58 22.82
CA ASP A 60 -21.33 27.52 23.89
C ASP A 60 -20.98 28.97 23.56
N VAL A 61 -19.81 29.19 22.97
CA VAL A 61 -19.42 30.51 22.48
C VAL A 61 -20.36 31.01 21.37
N ILE A 62 -20.70 30.15 20.39
CA ILE A 62 -21.62 30.48 19.29
C ILE A 62 -22.99 30.86 19.84
N LYS A 63 -23.54 30.07 20.77
CA LYS A 63 -24.83 30.36 21.42
C LYS A 63 -24.81 31.70 22.14
N LYS A 64 -23.72 31.99 22.86
CA LYS A 64 -23.54 33.27 23.56
C LYS A 64 -23.39 34.46 22.59
N GLN A 65 -22.69 34.28 21.48
CA GLN A 65 -22.48 35.32 20.46
C GLN A 65 -23.78 35.65 19.72
N LEU A 66 -24.57 34.63 19.38
CA LEU A 66 -25.84 34.82 18.68
C LEU A 66 -26.95 35.34 19.60
N GLY A 67 -26.92 35.02 20.90
CA GLY A 67 -27.85 35.59 21.88
C GLY A 67 -29.32 35.40 21.46
N GLU A 68 -30.10 36.48 21.40
CA GLU A 68 -31.51 36.45 20.97
C GLU A 68 -31.71 36.26 19.45
N THR A 69 -30.65 36.35 18.64
CA THR A 69 -30.74 36.21 17.17
C THR A 69 -30.74 34.76 16.69
N ILE A 70 -30.45 33.81 17.57
CA ILE A 70 -30.47 32.38 17.24
C ILE A 70 -31.91 31.86 17.15
N LYS A 71 -32.23 31.17 16.07
CA LYS A 71 -33.56 30.55 15.90
C LYS A 71 -33.69 29.31 16.79
N PRO A 72 -34.91 28.98 17.29
CA PRO A 72 -35.14 27.77 18.08
C PRO A 72 -34.62 26.48 17.40
N GLU A 73 -34.86 26.34 16.09
CA GLU A 73 -34.38 25.21 15.27
C GLU A 73 -32.84 25.10 15.30
N GLN A 74 -32.13 26.23 15.28
CA GLN A 74 -30.67 26.23 15.37
C GLN A 74 -30.17 25.86 16.76
N VAL A 75 -30.91 26.24 17.82
CA VAL A 75 -30.58 25.84 19.20
C VAL A 75 -30.70 24.33 19.37
N GLU A 76 -31.74 23.74 18.77
CA GLU A 76 -32.01 22.30 18.75
C GLU A 76 -30.89 21.53 18.05
N VAL A 77 -30.53 21.91 16.82
CA VAL A 77 -29.42 21.31 16.06
C VAL A 77 -28.10 21.37 16.86
N LEU A 78 -27.79 22.53 17.46
CA LEU A 78 -26.57 22.67 18.26
C LEU A 78 -26.61 21.86 19.57
N ASN A 79 -27.78 21.65 20.19
CA ASN A 79 -27.91 20.79 21.36
C ASN A 79 -27.74 19.32 20.97
N ASN A 80 -28.39 18.90 19.90
CA ASN A 80 -28.27 17.55 19.35
C ASN A 80 -26.82 17.21 19.01
N TYR A 81 -26.10 18.12 18.36
CA TYR A 81 -24.69 17.94 18.04
C TYR A 81 -23.81 17.86 19.31
N LYS A 82 -24.13 18.60 20.38
CA LYS A 82 -23.45 18.43 21.68
C LYS A 82 -23.68 17.04 22.28
N GLU A 83 -24.91 16.53 22.19
CA GLU A 83 -25.22 15.18 22.69
C GLU A 83 -24.43 14.11 21.91
N TYR A 84 -24.31 14.27 20.60
CA TYR A 84 -23.42 13.45 19.78
C TYR A 84 -21.95 13.54 20.24
N LEU A 85 -21.40 14.75 20.44
CA LEU A 85 -20.00 14.91 20.88
C LEU A 85 -19.74 14.31 22.27
N ASN A 86 -20.72 14.37 23.17
CA ASN A 86 -20.67 13.70 24.47
C ASN A 86 -20.68 12.18 24.33
N TRP A 87 -21.56 11.65 23.47
CA TRP A 87 -21.61 10.22 23.15
C TRP A 87 -20.29 9.73 22.54
N LYS A 88 -19.72 10.48 21.59
CA LYS A 88 -18.41 10.23 20.99
C LYS A 88 -17.31 10.17 22.05
N SER A 89 -17.27 11.16 22.94
CA SER A 89 -16.31 11.23 24.05
C SER A 89 -16.45 10.06 25.03
N LYS A 90 -17.68 9.64 25.33
CA LYS A 90 -17.94 8.50 26.22
C LYS A 90 -17.36 7.20 25.63
N ASN A 91 -17.64 6.93 24.36
CA ASN A 91 -17.14 5.73 23.69
C ASN A 91 -15.62 5.71 23.58
N ALA A 92 -14.99 6.85 23.31
CA ALA A 92 -13.53 6.98 23.29
C ALA A 92 -12.91 6.68 24.67
N ASN A 93 -13.56 7.10 25.77
CA ASN A 93 -13.13 6.75 27.12
C ASN A 93 -13.26 5.24 27.41
N GLU A 94 -14.38 4.62 27.01
CA GLU A 94 -14.56 3.16 27.16
C GLU A 94 -13.48 2.37 26.40
N ALA A 95 -13.11 2.81 25.20
CA ALA A 95 -12.02 2.24 24.43
C ALA A 95 -10.66 2.38 25.14
N ILE A 96 -10.36 3.56 25.68
CA ILE A 96 -9.14 3.82 26.48
C ILE A 96 -9.09 2.93 27.71
N ASP A 97 -10.19 2.82 28.46
CA ASP A 97 -10.25 2.01 29.68
C ASP A 97 -10.00 0.53 29.39
N CYS A 98 -10.57 0.02 28.29
CA CYS A 98 -10.30 -1.34 27.82
C CYS A 98 -8.81 -1.53 27.48
N LEU A 99 -8.23 -0.64 26.69
CA LEU A 99 -6.82 -0.71 26.27
C LEU A 99 -5.84 -0.57 27.46
N LYS A 100 -6.12 0.32 28.43
CA LYS A 100 -5.31 0.49 29.64
C LYS A 100 -5.37 -0.73 30.55
N LYS A 101 -6.53 -1.40 30.63
CA LYS A 101 -6.73 -2.58 31.49
C LYS A 101 -6.16 -3.85 30.86
N GLU A 102 -6.39 -4.07 29.57
CA GLU A 102 -6.13 -5.35 28.90
C GLU A 102 -4.88 -5.32 28.00
N GLY A 103 -4.34 -4.13 27.73
CA GLY A 103 -3.18 -3.95 26.85
C GLY A 103 -3.45 -4.51 25.45
N VAL A 104 -2.50 -5.29 24.93
CA VAL A 104 -2.64 -5.96 23.62
C VAL A 104 -3.83 -6.92 23.60
N LYS A 105 -4.23 -7.51 24.75
CA LYS A 105 -5.41 -8.39 24.80
C LYS A 105 -6.73 -7.63 24.68
N GLY A 106 -6.74 -6.32 24.89
CA GLY A 106 -7.89 -5.48 24.55
C GLY A 106 -8.23 -5.55 23.05
N PHE A 107 -7.25 -5.90 22.21
CA PHE A 107 -7.47 -6.20 20.80
C PHE A 107 -8.08 -7.60 20.53
N GLU A 108 -8.36 -8.42 21.53
CA GLU A 108 -9.21 -9.61 21.37
C GLU A 108 -10.70 -9.22 21.42
N ASN A 109 -11.03 -8.19 22.20
CA ASN A 109 -12.34 -7.49 22.22
C ASN A 109 -12.46 -6.41 21.13
N TYR A 110 -11.50 -6.37 20.20
CA TYR A 110 -11.38 -5.38 19.15
C TYR A 110 -12.62 -5.16 18.29
N PRO A 111 -13.44 -6.19 17.96
CA PRO A 111 -14.68 -5.97 17.24
C PRO A 111 -15.63 -4.98 17.95
N ASP A 112 -15.66 -4.96 19.28
CA ASP A 112 -16.53 -4.05 20.03
C ASP A 112 -15.92 -2.64 20.17
N ILE A 113 -14.60 -2.54 20.39
CA ILE A 113 -13.88 -1.25 20.37
C ILE A 113 -13.97 -0.59 18.99
N LYS A 114 -13.85 -1.38 17.92
CA LYS A 114 -13.95 -0.87 16.55
C LYS A 114 -15.37 -0.59 16.12
N LYS A 115 -16.41 -1.22 16.69
CA LYS A 115 -17.80 -0.76 16.48
C LYS A 115 -17.98 0.70 16.90
N TYR A 116 -17.32 1.16 17.97
CA TYR A 116 -17.37 2.57 18.34
C TYR A 116 -16.76 3.49 17.27
N ASP A 117 -15.62 3.08 16.70
CA ASP A 117 -14.97 3.77 15.59
C ASP A 117 -15.86 3.77 14.33
N LEU A 118 -16.52 2.64 14.01
CA LEU A 118 -17.51 2.53 12.93
C LEU A 118 -18.62 3.56 13.12
N TRP A 119 -19.27 3.52 14.28
CA TRP A 119 -20.44 4.34 14.56
C TRP A 119 -20.05 5.82 14.62
N ASN A 120 -18.88 6.15 15.16
CA ASN A 120 -18.35 7.51 15.09
C ASN A 120 -18.19 7.97 13.64
N GLN A 121 -17.57 7.16 12.77
CA GLN A 121 -17.44 7.48 11.35
C GLN A 121 -18.81 7.62 10.66
N MET A 122 -19.80 6.79 11.02
CA MET A 122 -21.17 6.92 10.48
C MET A 122 -21.77 8.29 10.80
N PHE A 123 -21.68 8.72 12.05
CA PHE A 123 -22.24 9.99 12.48
C PHE A 123 -21.42 11.19 12.01
N GLU A 124 -20.11 11.04 11.82
CA GLU A 124 -19.29 12.03 11.11
C GLU A 124 -19.73 12.17 9.64
N MET A 125 -20.02 11.05 8.96
CA MET A 125 -20.56 11.10 7.59
C MET A 125 -21.88 11.86 7.56
N ASP A 126 -22.76 11.63 8.55
CA ASP A 126 -24.04 12.34 8.67
C ASP A 126 -23.87 13.83 8.86
N CYS A 127 -22.83 14.27 9.58
CA CYS A 127 -22.48 15.68 9.73
C CYS A 127 -22.06 16.34 8.40
N PHE A 128 -21.59 15.56 7.42
CA PHE A 128 -21.16 16.03 6.09
C PHE A 128 -22.19 15.79 4.99
N ALA A 129 -23.36 15.22 5.30
CA ALA A 129 -24.39 14.92 4.33
C ALA A 129 -25.11 16.19 3.86
N LYS A 130 -25.26 16.38 2.53
CA LYS A 130 -26.01 17.50 1.96
C LYS A 130 -27.53 17.26 2.02
N THR A 131 -27.95 15.99 2.02
CA THR A 131 -29.37 15.59 1.96
C THR A 131 -29.65 14.38 2.84
N ASP A 132 -30.92 14.16 3.20
CA ASP A 132 -31.32 13.02 4.03
C ASP A 132 -31.07 11.66 3.34
N LYS A 133 -30.99 11.65 2.00
CA LYS A 133 -30.65 10.44 1.23
C LYS A 133 -29.20 10.01 1.40
N GLN A 134 -28.34 10.92 1.86
CA GLN A 134 -26.93 10.69 2.12
C GLN A 134 -26.64 10.29 3.57
N LEU A 135 -27.66 10.22 4.43
CA LEU A 135 -27.46 9.74 5.80
C LEU A 135 -27.01 8.28 5.80
N SER A 136 -26.06 7.96 6.67
CA SER A 136 -25.44 6.65 6.88
C SER A 136 -26.48 5.55 7.06
N GLN A 137 -27.54 5.81 7.83
CA GLN A 137 -28.67 4.90 8.03
C GLN A 137 -29.46 4.56 6.76
N VAL A 138 -29.46 5.46 5.77
CA VAL A 138 -30.14 5.26 4.48
C VAL A 138 -29.20 4.53 3.52
N VAL A 139 -27.95 4.96 3.46
CA VAL A 139 -26.94 4.45 2.53
C VAL A 139 -26.51 3.04 2.88
N PHE A 140 -26.29 2.75 4.17
CA PHE A 140 -25.81 1.45 4.68
C PHE A 140 -26.90 0.64 5.37
N LYS A 141 -28.16 0.79 4.94
CA LYS A 141 -29.32 0.15 5.58
C LYS A 141 -29.18 -1.37 5.67
N ASP A 142 -28.68 -2.00 4.62
CA ASP A 142 -28.58 -3.47 4.53
C ASP A 142 -27.42 -4.00 5.39
N GLU A 143 -26.34 -3.23 5.52
CA GLU A 143 -25.22 -3.53 6.41
C GLU A 143 -25.62 -3.36 7.88
N LEU A 144 -26.32 -2.28 8.20
CA LEU A 144 -26.81 -2.01 9.56
C LEU A 144 -27.84 -3.04 10.03
N ALA A 145 -28.65 -3.58 9.12
CA ALA A 145 -29.55 -4.68 9.43
C ALA A 145 -28.80 -5.94 9.91
N LYS A 146 -27.52 -6.12 9.54
CA LYS A 146 -26.70 -7.28 9.93
C LYS A 146 -25.96 -7.06 11.25
N ILE A 147 -25.47 -5.84 11.50
CA ILE A 147 -24.62 -5.54 12.65
C ILE A 147 -25.35 -4.91 13.83
N GLY A 148 -26.56 -4.38 13.60
CA GLY A 148 -27.33 -3.62 14.57
C GLY A 148 -26.99 -2.13 14.57
N TYR A 149 -27.98 -1.31 14.89
CA TYR A 149 -27.82 0.14 15.06
C TYR A 149 -27.45 0.46 16.52
N PRO A 150 -26.51 1.38 16.79
CA PRO A 150 -26.10 1.70 18.15
C PRO A 150 -27.22 2.36 18.94
N ASP A 151 -27.19 2.17 20.27
CA ASP A 151 -28.00 2.97 21.17
C ASP A 151 -27.42 4.38 21.24
N ILE A 152 -28.21 5.37 20.81
CA ILE A 152 -27.80 6.76 20.71
C ILE A 152 -28.71 7.66 21.53
N SER A 153 -28.11 8.67 22.15
CA SER A 153 -28.81 9.66 22.97
C SER A 153 -29.17 10.93 22.20
N PHE A 154 -28.99 10.94 20.88
CA PHE A 154 -29.19 12.09 20.00
C PHE A 154 -29.95 11.65 18.74
N ASP A 155 -30.53 12.60 18.00
CA ASP A 155 -31.19 12.37 16.73
C ASP A 155 -30.17 12.46 15.57
N ALA A 156 -29.85 11.31 14.95
CA ALA A 156 -28.91 11.25 13.83
C ALA A 156 -29.39 12.04 12.59
N SER A 157 -30.70 12.22 12.41
CA SER A 157 -31.25 12.93 11.25
C SER A 157 -30.92 14.42 11.27
N LEU A 158 -30.77 15.01 12.47
CA LEU A 158 -30.42 16.42 12.66
C LEU A 158 -28.92 16.70 12.49
N LEU A 159 -28.07 15.68 12.34
CA LEU A 159 -26.62 15.89 12.19
C LEU A 159 -26.29 16.58 10.86
N ASN A 160 -27.03 16.31 9.78
CA ASN A 160 -26.78 16.93 8.48
C ASN A 160 -27.10 18.44 8.45
N ASP A 161 -27.89 18.92 9.41
CA ASP A 161 -28.19 20.34 9.57
C ASP A 161 -26.99 21.13 10.10
N MET A 162 -25.98 20.46 10.67
CA MET A 162 -24.70 21.10 11.06
C MET A 162 -23.96 21.66 9.85
N GLN A 163 -23.95 20.95 8.72
CA GLN A 163 -23.37 21.45 7.48
C GLN A 163 -24.13 22.68 6.96
N LYS A 164 -25.47 22.63 6.99
CA LYS A 164 -26.34 23.74 6.59
C LYS A 164 -26.12 24.96 7.47
N PHE A 165 -25.91 24.75 8.77
CA PHE A 165 -25.64 25.81 9.75
C PHE A 165 -24.35 26.57 9.46
N PHE A 166 -23.27 25.87 9.06
CA PHE A 166 -21.97 26.50 8.78
C PHE A 166 -21.78 26.92 7.31
N ASN A 167 -22.72 26.58 6.41
CA ASN A 167 -22.67 26.86 4.97
C ASN A 167 -21.31 26.51 4.34
N ARG A 168 -20.81 25.31 4.66
CA ARG A 168 -19.52 24.80 4.16
C ARG A 168 -19.75 23.60 3.24
N ASP A 169 -18.98 23.55 2.16
CA ASP A 169 -18.95 22.36 1.30
C ASP A 169 -17.98 21.34 1.90
N TYR A 170 -18.51 20.16 2.23
CA TYR A 170 -17.79 19.04 2.85
C TYR A 170 -17.84 17.79 1.97
N GLU A 171 -18.05 17.94 0.66
CA GLU A 171 -18.18 16.82 -0.27
C GLU A 171 -17.00 15.84 -0.22
N ASP A 172 -15.76 16.36 -0.12
CA ASP A 172 -14.57 15.52 0.01
C ASP A 172 -14.53 14.75 1.33
N ALA A 173 -14.93 15.39 2.43
CA ALA A 173 -14.98 14.76 3.76
C ALA A 173 -16.08 13.69 3.81
N TYR A 174 -17.26 13.99 3.26
CA TYR A 174 -18.36 13.02 3.13
C TYR A 174 -17.90 11.79 2.34
N HIS A 175 -17.31 12.00 1.17
CA HIS A 175 -16.88 10.91 0.31
C HIS A 175 -15.80 10.05 0.97
N HIS A 176 -14.84 10.68 1.64
CA HIS A 176 -13.81 10.00 2.40
C HIS A 176 -14.39 9.09 3.49
N THR A 177 -15.30 9.62 4.31
CA THR A 177 -15.92 8.86 5.39
C THR A 177 -16.82 7.74 4.86
N TYR A 178 -17.55 7.98 3.77
CA TYR A 178 -18.33 6.95 3.07
C TYR A 178 -17.45 5.75 2.65
N MET A 179 -16.29 6.00 2.05
CA MET A 179 -15.38 4.93 1.62
C MET A 179 -14.82 4.14 2.80
N ASN A 180 -14.42 4.82 3.88
CA ASN A 180 -13.95 4.15 5.09
C ASN A 180 -15.04 3.27 5.71
N LEU A 181 -16.29 3.75 5.75
CA LEU A 181 -17.43 2.99 6.23
C LEU A 181 -17.73 1.77 5.36
N GLN A 182 -17.71 1.92 4.03
CA GLN A 182 -17.93 0.82 3.11
C GLN A 182 -16.92 -0.32 3.35
N ASN A 183 -15.66 0.01 3.64
CA ASN A 183 -14.64 -0.96 4.04
C ASN A 183 -14.93 -1.57 5.39
N ALA A 184 -15.22 -0.75 6.38
CA ALA A 184 -15.45 -1.17 7.75
C ALA A 184 -16.64 -2.14 7.86
N PHE A 185 -17.76 -1.85 7.19
CA PHE A 185 -18.90 -2.77 7.15
C PHE A 185 -18.58 -4.11 6.49
N HIS A 186 -17.79 -4.08 5.41
CA HIS A 186 -17.38 -5.30 4.71
C HIS A 186 -16.43 -6.15 5.57
N GLU A 187 -15.51 -5.49 6.26
CA GLU A 187 -14.59 -6.07 7.22
C GLU A 187 -15.34 -6.72 8.40
N ILE A 188 -16.33 -6.05 9.00
CA ILE A 188 -17.16 -6.61 10.07
C ILE A 188 -17.97 -7.82 9.58
N ALA A 189 -18.59 -7.73 8.40
CA ALA A 189 -19.38 -8.81 7.84
C ALA A 189 -18.55 -10.08 7.57
N THR A 190 -17.26 -9.92 7.31
CA THR A 190 -16.32 -11.01 7.01
C THR A 190 -15.56 -11.52 8.22
N ALA A 191 -15.45 -10.69 9.28
CA ALA A 191 -14.79 -11.03 10.54
C ALA A 191 -15.51 -12.09 11.39
N ASN A 192 -16.69 -12.60 10.96
CA ASN A 192 -17.49 -13.66 11.60
C ASN A 192 -16.63 -14.80 12.21
N ASN A 193 -16.20 -14.62 13.47
CA ASN A 193 -15.44 -15.54 14.33
C ASN A 193 -13.97 -15.86 13.99
N LYS A 194 -13.24 -15.03 13.23
CA LYS A 194 -11.78 -15.21 13.09
C LYS A 194 -11.01 -14.23 13.96
N ASN A 195 -9.89 -14.68 14.55
CA ASN A 195 -9.01 -13.81 15.32
C ASN A 195 -8.36 -12.77 14.38
N ILE A 196 -8.91 -11.57 14.38
CA ILE A 196 -8.51 -10.47 13.50
C ILE A 196 -7.05 -10.06 13.75
N LEU A 197 -6.60 -10.19 15.01
CA LEU A 197 -5.22 -9.99 15.42
C LEU A 197 -4.27 -10.89 14.63
N ASN A 198 -4.66 -12.16 14.46
CA ASN A 198 -3.88 -13.14 13.72
C ASN A 198 -3.84 -12.84 12.22
N ILE A 199 -4.91 -12.29 11.65
CA ILE A 199 -4.94 -11.85 10.25
C ILE A 199 -4.00 -10.66 10.05
N ALA A 200 -4.02 -9.70 10.97
CA ALA A 200 -3.22 -8.49 10.91
C ALA A 200 -1.72 -8.70 11.13
N GLN A 201 -1.37 -9.62 12.03
CA GLN A 201 0.01 -10.04 12.25
C GLN A 201 0.43 -11.19 11.32
N GLY A 202 -0.49 -11.61 10.46
CA GLY A 202 -0.35 -12.78 9.62
C GLY A 202 0.58 -12.59 8.41
N PRO A 203 0.90 -13.70 7.73
CA PRO A 203 1.81 -13.71 6.59
C PRO A 203 1.33 -12.85 5.41
N TRP A 204 0.02 -12.82 5.18
CA TRP A 204 -0.57 -12.12 4.04
C TRP A 204 -0.48 -10.61 4.20
N MET A 205 -0.76 -10.12 5.40
CA MET A 205 -0.61 -8.71 5.74
C MET A 205 0.86 -8.26 5.66
N TYR A 206 1.78 -9.08 6.14
CA TYR A 206 3.21 -8.87 5.94
C TYR A 206 3.57 -8.72 4.44
N LEU A 207 3.10 -9.63 3.58
CA LEU A 207 3.36 -9.56 2.14
C LEU A 207 2.75 -8.30 1.50
N CYS A 208 1.52 -7.95 1.87
CA CYS A 208 0.88 -6.72 1.41
C CYS A 208 1.74 -5.50 1.73
N ARG A 209 2.24 -5.40 2.98
CA ARG A 209 3.16 -4.32 3.37
C ARG A 209 4.45 -4.30 2.57
N GLN A 210 5.08 -5.45 2.31
CA GLN A 210 6.32 -5.47 1.53
C GLN A 210 6.14 -5.02 0.08
N LEU A 211 4.98 -5.31 -0.49
CA LEU A 211 4.68 -5.00 -1.88
C LEU A 211 4.06 -3.62 -2.09
N ARG A 212 3.79 -2.88 -1.00
CA ARG A 212 3.22 -1.52 -1.01
C ARG A 212 4.30 -0.44 -0.98
N LEU A 213 3.91 0.77 -1.41
CA LEU A 213 4.67 2.00 -1.26
C LEU A 213 5.07 2.22 0.20
N GLY A 214 6.26 2.79 0.40
CA GLY A 214 6.83 3.02 1.72
C GLY A 214 7.63 1.83 2.27
N SER A 215 7.51 0.64 1.68
CA SER A 215 8.37 -0.48 2.05
C SER A 215 9.78 -0.31 1.50
N LEU A 216 10.76 -0.40 2.41
CA LEU A 216 12.18 -0.50 2.06
C LEU A 216 12.47 -1.67 1.12
N PHE A 217 11.76 -2.80 1.28
CA PHE A 217 11.90 -3.94 0.37
C PHE A 217 11.56 -3.51 -1.07
N SER A 218 10.37 -2.93 -1.27
CA SER A 218 9.91 -2.50 -2.60
C SER A 218 10.87 -1.50 -3.27
N LEU A 219 11.44 -0.58 -2.48
CA LEU A 219 12.41 0.41 -2.94
C LEU A 219 13.74 -0.23 -3.37
N MET A 220 14.18 -1.27 -2.67
CA MET A 220 15.50 -1.89 -2.86
C MET A 220 15.56 -2.95 -3.97
N VAL A 221 14.43 -3.49 -4.44
CA VAL A 221 14.41 -4.51 -5.51
C VAL A 221 15.15 -4.04 -6.77
N ILE A 222 14.87 -2.85 -7.28
CA ILE A 222 15.53 -2.37 -8.51
C ILE A 222 17.03 -2.11 -8.26
N PRO A 223 17.45 -1.33 -7.24
CA PRO A 223 18.86 -1.08 -6.97
C PRO A 223 19.69 -2.35 -6.75
N ILE A 224 19.22 -3.27 -5.90
CA ILE A 224 19.94 -4.51 -5.62
C ILE A 224 19.98 -5.38 -6.87
N GLY A 225 18.90 -5.45 -7.66
CA GLY A 225 18.87 -6.25 -8.88
C GLY A 225 19.84 -5.75 -9.96
N VAL A 226 20.00 -4.42 -10.10
CA VAL A 226 20.99 -3.84 -11.02
C VAL A 226 22.40 -4.26 -10.59
N PHE A 227 22.77 -4.03 -9.33
CA PHE A 227 24.10 -4.40 -8.83
C PHE A 227 24.35 -5.90 -8.83
N TYR A 228 23.35 -6.70 -8.50
CA TYR A 228 23.42 -8.15 -8.57
C TYR A 228 23.78 -8.61 -9.98
N THR A 229 23.06 -8.11 -10.99
CA THR A 229 23.32 -8.42 -12.40
C THR A 229 24.72 -7.99 -12.81
N LEU A 230 25.13 -6.77 -12.45
CA LEU A 230 26.47 -6.26 -12.73
C LEU A 230 27.56 -7.18 -12.15
N ILE A 231 27.46 -7.52 -10.87
CA ILE A 231 28.45 -8.33 -10.16
C ILE A 231 28.52 -9.74 -10.78
N VAL A 232 27.37 -10.36 -11.06
CA VAL A 232 27.32 -11.71 -11.66
C VAL A 232 27.99 -11.72 -13.04
N ILE A 233 27.67 -10.77 -13.91
CA ILE A 233 28.29 -10.70 -15.25
C ILE A 233 29.79 -10.42 -15.15
N TRP A 234 30.22 -9.53 -14.25
CA TRP A 234 31.65 -9.25 -14.06
C TRP A 234 32.41 -10.45 -13.50
N GLN A 235 31.84 -11.21 -12.58
CA GLN A 235 32.41 -12.47 -12.11
C GLN A 235 32.54 -13.50 -13.23
N GLN A 236 31.55 -13.57 -14.14
CA GLN A 236 31.61 -14.45 -15.31
C GLN A 236 32.70 -14.02 -16.29
N LYS A 237 32.87 -12.72 -16.55
CA LYS A 237 33.95 -12.16 -17.38
C LYS A 237 35.34 -12.41 -16.77
N GLN A 238 35.49 -12.25 -15.45
CA GLN A 238 36.76 -12.49 -14.76
C GLN A 238 37.16 -13.97 -14.79
N SER A 239 36.18 -14.88 -14.69
CA SER A 239 36.41 -16.33 -14.74
C SER A 239 36.48 -16.92 -16.15
N LYS A 240 36.40 -16.08 -17.20
CA LYS A 240 36.30 -16.49 -18.62
C LYS A 240 35.11 -17.38 -18.99
N SER A 241 34.21 -17.62 -18.03
CA SER A 241 33.00 -18.39 -18.25
C SER A 241 32.00 -17.65 -19.15
N PHE A 242 32.05 -16.31 -19.18
CA PHE A 242 31.22 -15.49 -20.06
C PHE A 242 31.55 -15.75 -21.55
N GLU A 243 32.83 -15.67 -21.93
CA GLU A 243 33.29 -15.93 -23.30
C GLU A 243 33.08 -17.40 -23.70
N LEU A 244 33.37 -18.35 -22.80
CA LEU A 244 33.13 -19.78 -23.05
C LEU A 244 31.65 -20.10 -23.28
N SER A 245 30.75 -19.51 -22.48
CA SER A 245 29.31 -19.69 -22.64
C SER A 245 28.81 -19.10 -23.97
N TYR A 246 29.40 -17.99 -24.42
CA TYR A 246 29.12 -17.44 -25.75
C TYR A 246 29.60 -18.35 -26.89
N LEU A 247 30.82 -18.91 -26.81
CA LEU A 247 31.35 -19.83 -27.83
C LEU A 247 30.50 -21.10 -27.98
N ASN A 248 29.92 -21.58 -26.88
CA ASN A 248 29.00 -22.72 -26.88
C ASN A 248 27.57 -22.37 -27.35
N SER A 249 27.28 -21.09 -27.55
CA SER A 249 25.97 -20.62 -27.99
C SER A 249 25.86 -20.59 -29.52
N ARG A 250 24.68 -20.92 -30.06
CA ARG A 250 24.44 -20.88 -31.51
C ARG A 250 24.28 -19.45 -32.08
N SER A 251 23.99 -18.47 -31.23
CA SER A 251 23.82 -17.07 -31.64
C SER A 251 23.88 -16.13 -30.44
N SER A 252 24.30 -14.88 -30.69
CA SER A 252 24.28 -13.79 -29.71
C SER A 252 22.92 -13.63 -29.04
N ASN A 253 21.84 -13.80 -29.81
CA ASN A 253 20.46 -13.70 -29.30
C ASN A 253 20.17 -14.77 -28.24
N ARG A 254 20.49 -16.04 -28.54
CA ARG A 254 20.30 -17.15 -27.59
C ARG A 254 21.19 -17.01 -26.36
N PHE A 255 22.42 -16.54 -26.56
CA PHE A 255 23.35 -16.28 -25.45
C PHE A 255 22.80 -15.22 -24.49
N LEU A 256 22.46 -14.03 -24.98
CA LEU A 256 21.95 -12.94 -24.13
C LEU A 256 20.63 -13.31 -23.47
N LEU A 257 19.71 -13.96 -24.20
CA LEU A 257 18.45 -14.44 -23.63
C LEU A 257 18.70 -15.43 -22.49
N SER A 258 19.66 -16.36 -22.66
CA SER A 258 20.02 -17.29 -21.58
C SER A 258 20.54 -16.57 -20.34
N ARG A 259 21.37 -15.52 -20.49
CA ARG A 259 21.87 -14.73 -19.34
C ARG A 259 20.72 -14.05 -18.61
N ILE A 260 19.78 -13.45 -19.34
CA ILE A 260 18.61 -12.78 -18.75
C ILE A 260 17.76 -13.80 -17.97
N ILE A 261 17.48 -14.96 -18.55
CA ILE A 261 16.69 -16.02 -17.91
C ILE A 261 17.40 -16.54 -16.65
N GLU A 262 18.69 -16.85 -16.73
CA GLU A 262 19.42 -17.44 -15.61
C GLU A 262 19.59 -16.48 -14.43
N ILE A 263 19.95 -15.22 -14.71
CA ILE A 263 20.08 -14.18 -13.68
C ILE A 263 18.68 -13.82 -13.15
N GLY A 264 17.68 -13.70 -14.02
CA GLY A 264 16.30 -13.41 -13.65
C GLY A 264 15.68 -14.46 -12.73
N ILE A 265 15.82 -15.75 -13.05
CA ILE A 265 15.35 -16.84 -12.19
C ILE A 265 16.13 -16.83 -10.86
N SER A 266 17.46 -16.69 -10.91
CA SER A 266 18.28 -16.67 -9.69
C SER A 266 17.87 -15.52 -8.76
N TYR A 267 17.66 -14.33 -9.31
CA TYR A 267 17.25 -13.17 -8.55
C TYR A 267 15.82 -13.30 -8.01
N THR A 268 14.90 -13.86 -8.81
CA THR A 268 13.54 -14.18 -8.39
C THR A 268 13.54 -15.16 -7.21
N LEU A 269 14.37 -16.19 -7.25
CA LEU A 269 14.49 -17.17 -6.16
C LEU A 269 15.03 -16.51 -4.87
N ILE A 270 16.01 -15.62 -4.98
CA ILE A 270 16.53 -14.85 -3.83
C ILE A 270 15.41 -14.03 -3.19
N ILE A 271 14.66 -13.27 -4.01
CA ILE A 271 13.53 -12.47 -3.55
C ILE A 271 12.46 -13.37 -2.92
N PHE A 272 12.07 -14.45 -3.59
CA PHE A 272 11.05 -15.37 -3.11
C PHE A 272 11.43 -15.96 -1.74
N ILE A 273 12.64 -16.50 -1.59
CA ILE A 273 13.13 -17.06 -0.32
C ILE A 273 13.12 -15.97 0.76
N SER A 274 13.58 -14.75 0.42
CA SER A 274 13.66 -13.66 1.39
C SER A 274 12.30 -13.20 1.93
N LEU A 275 11.23 -13.31 1.14
CA LEU A 275 9.85 -12.99 1.55
C LEU A 275 9.18 -14.20 2.22
N PHE A 276 9.46 -15.39 1.70
CA PHE A 276 8.82 -16.63 2.12
C PHE A 276 9.23 -17.06 3.52
N VAL A 277 10.50 -16.90 3.91
CA VAL A 277 10.98 -17.28 5.24
C VAL A 277 10.27 -16.47 6.36
N PRO A 278 10.23 -15.13 6.32
CA PRO A 278 9.44 -14.33 7.27
C PRO A 278 7.95 -14.65 7.22
N ALA A 279 7.36 -14.79 6.03
CA ALA A 279 5.96 -15.18 5.90
C ALA A 279 5.67 -16.53 6.58
N LEU A 280 6.54 -17.54 6.42
CA LEU A 280 6.37 -18.82 7.12
C LEU A 280 6.45 -18.66 8.64
N ILE A 281 7.41 -17.88 9.14
CA ILE A 281 7.54 -17.61 10.59
C ILE A 281 6.26 -17.00 11.14
N LEU A 282 5.71 -15.99 10.45
CA LEU A 282 4.44 -15.36 10.83
C LEU A 282 3.26 -16.32 10.71
N GLY A 283 3.22 -17.14 9.65
CA GLY A 283 2.17 -18.13 9.44
C GLY A 283 2.16 -19.24 10.50
N PHE A 284 3.33 -19.68 10.99
CA PHE A 284 3.40 -20.61 12.12
C PHE A 284 3.03 -19.96 13.45
N ARG A 285 3.27 -18.65 13.62
CA ARG A 285 2.98 -17.92 14.86
C ARG A 285 1.52 -17.49 14.97
N HIS A 286 0.94 -17.01 13.87
CA HIS A 286 -0.37 -16.36 13.83
C HIS A 286 -1.39 -17.12 12.97
N GLY A 287 -0.96 -18.14 12.23
CA GLY A 287 -1.82 -18.87 11.29
C GLY A 287 -1.77 -18.28 9.87
N PHE A 288 -2.34 -19.03 8.92
CA PHE A 288 -2.42 -18.65 7.51
C PHE A 288 -3.82 -18.17 7.11
N ASP A 289 -4.67 -17.85 8.08
CA ASP A 289 -5.94 -17.16 7.82
C ASP A 289 -5.69 -15.74 7.29
N GLY A 290 -6.65 -15.22 6.52
CA GLY A 290 -6.60 -13.85 5.98
C GLY A 290 -6.30 -13.75 4.48
N LEU A 291 -5.99 -14.85 3.78
CA LEU A 291 -5.80 -14.83 2.32
C LEU A 291 -7.10 -14.44 1.57
N ASN A 292 -8.24 -14.83 2.14
CA ASN A 292 -9.58 -14.49 1.66
C ASN A 292 -10.15 -13.23 2.36
N SER A 293 -9.31 -12.45 3.05
CA SER A 293 -9.72 -11.11 3.46
C SER A 293 -9.82 -10.22 2.22
N TYR A 294 -10.43 -9.05 2.39
CA TYR A 294 -10.72 -8.14 1.29
C TYR A 294 -9.76 -6.96 1.25
N MET A 295 -9.61 -6.41 0.05
CA MET A 295 -8.85 -5.22 -0.27
C MET A 295 -9.62 -4.47 -1.34
N LEU A 296 -9.76 -3.16 -1.17
CA LEU A 296 -10.33 -2.30 -2.20
C LEU A 296 -9.41 -2.26 -3.41
N ILE A 297 -9.97 -2.27 -4.62
CA ILE A 297 -9.23 -2.10 -5.87
C ILE A 297 -9.98 -1.15 -6.80
N ASP A 298 -9.24 -0.29 -7.50
CA ASP A 298 -9.74 0.51 -8.61
C ASP A 298 -9.56 -0.25 -9.93
N TRP A 299 -10.58 -1.01 -10.32
CA TRP A 299 -10.58 -1.75 -11.58
C TRP A 299 -10.50 -0.83 -12.82
N ASN A 300 -10.95 0.42 -12.72
CA ASN A 300 -10.84 1.35 -13.84
C ASN A 300 -9.38 1.75 -14.07
N ASN A 301 -8.61 1.94 -12.99
CA ASN A 301 -7.17 2.13 -13.05
C ASN A 301 -6.42 0.87 -13.52
N PHE A 302 -6.99 -0.32 -13.30
CA PHE A 302 -6.36 -1.55 -13.78
C PHE A 302 -6.26 -1.61 -15.31
N VAL A 303 -7.36 -1.30 -16.02
CA VAL A 303 -7.47 -1.44 -17.50
C VAL A 303 -7.26 -0.12 -18.25
N GLY A 304 -7.28 1.02 -17.56
CA GLY A 304 -7.22 2.35 -18.18
C GLY A 304 -5.82 2.78 -18.66
N PHE A 305 -5.79 3.69 -19.63
CA PHE A 305 -4.56 4.42 -20.03
C PHE A 305 -4.44 5.80 -19.38
N LYS A 306 -5.57 6.40 -18.99
CA LYS A 306 -5.61 7.73 -18.39
C LYS A 306 -5.73 7.59 -16.88
N THR A 307 -4.79 8.19 -16.18
CA THR A 307 -4.95 8.53 -14.77
C THR A 307 -5.81 9.79 -14.73
N ASN A 308 -7.01 9.70 -14.17
CA ASN A 308 -7.89 10.85 -14.09
C ASN A 308 -7.72 11.51 -12.72
N LEU A 309 -6.58 12.16 -12.45
CA LEU A 309 -6.23 12.75 -11.14
C LEU A 309 -7.35 13.63 -10.54
N THR A 310 -8.20 14.24 -11.39
CA THR A 310 -9.38 15.03 -10.98
C THR A 310 -10.53 14.22 -10.39
N SER A 311 -10.55 12.90 -10.57
CA SER A 311 -11.46 11.96 -9.89
C SER A 311 -10.80 11.26 -8.71
N TYR A 312 -9.67 11.77 -8.22
CA TYR A 312 -9.02 11.28 -7.02
C TYR A 312 -8.93 12.38 -5.98
N ASN A 313 -9.42 12.09 -4.78
CA ASN A 313 -9.30 13.01 -3.65
C ASN A 313 -8.02 12.73 -2.87
N TYR A 314 -7.40 13.78 -2.33
CA TYR A 314 -6.29 13.62 -1.38
C TYR A 314 -6.85 13.09 -0.06
N GLY A 315 -6.53 11.84 0.29
CA GLY A 315 -7.05 11.23 1.51
C GLY A 315 -6.43 9.86 1.79
N TYR A 316 -6.73 9.31 2.97
CA TYR A 316 -6.28 7.99 3.42
C TYR A 316 -7.45 7.01 3.53
N ALA A 317 -7.55 6.00 2.67
CA ALA A 317 -8.52 4.93 2.91
C ALA A 317 -7.98 4.01 4.02
N ASN A 318 -8.47 4.15 5.25
CA ASN A 318 -8.02 3.31 6.35
C ASN A 318 -8.85 2.02 6.40
N SER A 319 -8.17 0.88 6.55
CA SER A 319 -8.86 -0.35 6.97
C SER A 319 -9.26 -0.20 8.42
N MET A 320 -10.44 -0.71 8.75
CA MET A 320 -11.00 -0.63 10.09
C MET A 320 -10.12 -1.40 11.08
N PHE A 321 -9.57 -2.54 10.66
CA PHE A 321 -8.76 -3.36 11.54
C PHE A 321 -7.31 -2.89 11.64
N TYR A 322 -6.68 -2.35 10.59
CA TYR A 322 -5.36 -1.70 10.70
C TYR A 322 -5.16 -0.63 9.64
N GLU A 323 -4.65 0.55 10.03
CA GLU A 323 -4.18 1.63 9.11
C GLU A 323 -3.34 1.08 7.94
N HIS A 324 -2.66 -0.04 8.15
CA HIS A 324 -1.70 -0.59 7.22
C HIS A 324 -2.23 -1.66 6.25
N LEU A 325 -3.48 -2.13 6.41
CA LEU A 325 -4.04 -3.21 5.57
C LEU A 325 -4.55 -2.66 4.24
N ILE A 326 -5.10 -1.44 4.25
CA ILE A 326 -5.78 -0.81 3.11
C ILE A 326 -5.32 0.65 2.87
N SER A 327 -4.38 1.25 3.63
CA SER A 327 -3.96 2.63 3.28
C SER A 327 -3.31 2.70 1.90
N MET A 328 -4.09 3.23 0.96
CA MET A 328 -3.54 4.00 -0.12
C MET A 328 -3.18 5.33 0.48
N ASP A 329 -1.90 5.53 0.73
CA ASP A 329 -1.40 6.87 0.85
C ASP A 329 -1.54 7.48 -0.56
N ASN A 330 -2.13 8.69 -0.66
CA ASN A 330 -2.30 9.55 -1.85
C ASN A 330 -3.73 9.64 -2.43
N TYR A 331 -3.82 9.73 -3.76
CA TYR A 331 -5.01 9.98 -4.54
C TYR A 331 -5.90 8.75 -4.49
N VAL A 332 -7.08 8.87 -3.87
CA VAL A 332 -8.07 7.79 -3.74
C VAL A 332 -9.19 8.01 -4.79
N PRO A 333 -9.39 7.07 -5.73
CA PRO A 333 -10.43 7.14 -6.75
C PRO A 333 -11.83 7.06 -6.14
N ILE A 334 -12.78 7.78 -6.75
CA ILE A 334 -14.17 7.85 -6.29
C ILE A 334 -14.89 6.49 -6.29
N ASN A 335 -14.49 5.57 -7.18
CA ASN A 335 -15.09 4.24 -7.29
C ASN A 335 -14.02 3.17 -7.04
N MET A 336 -14.13 2.46 -5.92
CA MET A 336 -13.38 1.23 -5.66
C MET A 336 -14.32 0.08 -5.35
N GLU A 337 -13.86 -1.13 -5.62
CA GLU A 337 -14.60 -2.35 -5.34
C GLU A 337 -13.81 -3.24 -4.38
N ASN A 338 -14.51 -3.91 -3.46
CA ASN A 338 -13.89 -4.92 -2.60
C ASN A 338 -13.57 -6.18 -3.38
N THR A 339 -12.33 -6.66 -3.29
CA THR A 339 -11.90 -7.93 -3.87
C THR A 339 -11.07 -8.74 -2.87
N TYR A 340 -11.00 -10.05 -3.06
CA TYR A 340 -10.18 -10.91 -2.19
C TYR A 340 -8.68 -10.61 -2.36
N ILE A 341 -7.94 -10.46 -1.25
CA ILE A 341 -6.52 -10.08 -1.20
C ILE A 341 -5.62 -10.96 -2.10
N PHE A 342 -5.92 -12.25 -2.27
CA PHE A 342 -5.12 -13.11 -3.13
C PHE A 342 -5.08 -12.64 -4.59
N ILE A 343 -6.13 -11.96 -5.08
CA ILE A 343 -6.21 -11.44 -6.45
C ILE A 343 -5.15 -10.35 -6.69
N PRO A 344 -5.15 -9.22 -5.96
CA PRO A 344 -4.13 -8.18 -6.13
C PRO A 344 -2.73 -8.69 -5.76
N LEU A 345 -2.58 -9.64 -4.83
CA LEU A 345 -1.27 -10.26 -4.54
C LEU A 345 -0.70 -11.02 -5.75
N ILE A 346 -1.49 -11.88 -6.41
CA ILE A 346 -1.04 -12.62 -7.60
C ILE A 346 -0.68 -11.66 -8.73
N LEU A 347 -1.50 -10.65 -8.96
CA LEU A 347 -1.24 -9.61 -9.97
C LEU A 347 0.04 -8.82 -9.65
N SER A 348 0.28 -8.53 -8.37
CA SER A 348 1.49 -7.85 -7.90
C SER A 348 2.75 -8.67 -8.09
N LEU A 349 2.67 -9.99 -7.93
CA LEU A 349 3.77 -10.91 -8.26
C LEU A 349 4.07 -10.86 -9.76
N GLY A 350 3.04 -10.86 -10.61
CA GLY A 350 3.20 -10.70 -12.07
C GLY A 350 3.94 -9.41 -12.44
N LEU A 351 3.51 -8.28 -11.88
CA LEU A 351 4.19 -7.00 -12.09
C LEU A 351 5.61 -6.98 -11.51
N GLY A 352 5.83 -7.61 -10.35
CA GLY A 352 7.15 -7.80 -9.75
C GLY A 352 8.11 -8.57 -10.66
N MET A 353 7.64 -9.63 -11.31
CA MET A 353 8.43 -10.38 -12.30
C MET A 353 8.83 -9.52 -13.50
N MET A 354 7.92 -8.68 -14.01
CA MET A 354 8.23 -7.75 -15.09
C MET A 354 9.31 -6.73 -14.68
N LYS A 355 9.24 -6.21 -13.44
CA LYS A 355 10.28 -5.33 -12.90
C LYS A 355 11.63 -6.03 -12.82
N ILE A 356 11.67 -7.29 -12.37
CA ILE A 356 12.91 -8.09 -12.33
C ILE A 356 13.50 -8.22 -13.74
N ILE A 357 12.69 -8.56 -14.74
CA ILE A 357 13.15 -8.68 -16.13
C ILE A 357 13.71 -7.35 -16.64
N PHE A 358 13.03 -6.24 -16.40
CA PHE A 358 13.50 -4.89 -16.72
C PHE A 358 14.86 -4.61 -16.07
N THR A 359 14.98 -4.87 -14.77
CA THR A 359 16.19 -4.64 -13.99
C THR A 359 17.38 -5.49 -14.47
N VAL A 360 17.16 -6.76 -14.81
CA VAL A 360 18.21 -7.64 -15.34
C VAL A 360 18.65 -7.18 -16.73
N ASN A 361 17.73 -6.77 -17.60
CA ASN A 361 18.09 -6.20 -18.90
C ASN A 361 18.94 -4.93 -18.76
N LEU A 362 18.55 -4.05 -17.84
CA LEU A 362 19.28 -2.81 -17.56
C LEU A 362 20.70 -3.10 -17.03
N GLY A 363 20.83 -4.00 -16.05
CA GLY A 363 22.13 -4.41 -15.53
C GLY A 363 23.00 -5.06 -16.62
N LEU A 364 22.42 -5.90 -17.48
CA LEU A 364 23.13 -6.52 -18.58
C LEU A 364 23.64 -5.47 -19.59
N LEU A 365 22.79 -4.53 -19.99
CA LEU A 365 23.16 -3.42 -20.87
C LEU A 365 24.36 -2.65 -20.30
N CYS A 366 24.30 -2.25 -19.03
CA CYS A 366 25.41 -1.56 -18.37
C CYS A 366 26.68 -2.41 -18.35
N SER A 367 26.58 -3.70 -18.02
CA SER A 367 27.75 -4.58 -17.92
C SER A 367 28.44 -4.82 -19.26
N ILE A 368 27.69 -4.82 -20.37
CA ILE A 368 28.20 -5.08 -21.73
C ILE A 368 28.74 -3.80 -22.36
N SER A 369 28.12 -2.66 -22.07
CA SER A 369 28.48 -1.37 -22.69
C SER A 369 29.88 -0.86 -22.30
N VAL A 370 30.46 -1.37 -21.22
CA VAL A 370 31.76 -0.89 -20.72
C VAL A 370 32.78 -2.01 -20.51
N ARG A 371 34.05 -1.68 -20.78
CA ARG A 371 35.20 -2.60 -20.67
C ARG A 371 35.82 -2.67 -19.28
N LYS A 372 35.52 -1.71 -18.39
CA LYS A 372 36.09 -1.64 -17.03
C LYS A 372 35.00 -1.82 -15.99
N SER A 373 35.26 -2.66 -14.99
CA SER A 373 34.30 -2.99 -13.92
C SER A 373 33.88 -1.77 -13.10
N TRP A 374 34.83 -0.92 -12.70
CA TRP A 374 34.51 0.28 -11.91
C TRP A 374 33.58 1.26 -12.64
N VAL A 375 33.72 1.40 -13.96
CA VAL A 375 32.83 2.26 -14.78
C VAL A 375 31.42 1.68 -14.80
N SER A 376 31.32 0.35 -14.89
CA SER A 376 30.04 -0.36 -14.83
C SER A 376 29.34 -0.15 -13.49
N TYR A 377 30.09 -0.17 -12.38
CA TYR A 377 29.54 0.09 -11.05
C TYR A 377 29.14 1.57 -10.87
N ALA A 378 29.90 2.51 -11.43
CA ALA A 378 29.52 3.93 -11.44
C ALA A 378 28.22 4.18 -12.22
N LEU A 379 28.05 3.52 -13.38
CA LEU A 379 26.79 3.55 -14.14
C LEU A 379 25.63 2.93 -13.34
N GLY A 380 25.88 1.81 -12.65
CA GLY A 380 24.90 1.21 -11.74
C GLY A 380 24.47 2.18 -10.64
N LEU A 381 25.41 2.88 -10.00
CA LEU A 381 25.11 3.89 -8.98
C LEU A 381 24.28 5.05 -9.55
N PHE A 382 24.64 5.54 -10.74
CA PHE A 382 23.88 6.60 -11.41
C PHE A 382 22.41 6.19 -11.67
N ILE A 383 22.19 4.96 -12.14
CA ILE A 383 20.83 4.40 -12.33
C ILE A 383 20.07 4.32 -11.01
N VAL A 384 20.74 3.91 -9.92
CA VAL A 384 20.11 3.85 -8.59
C VAL A 384 19.69 5.24 -8.11
N LEU A 385 20.52 6.26 -8.35
CA LEU A 385 20.18 7.65 -8.01
C LEU A 385 18.98 8.14 -8.84
N ILE A 386 18.92 7.83 -10.14
CA ILE A 386 17.75 8.13 -10.98
C ILE A 386 16.51 7.43 -10.44
N HIS A 387 16.62 6.16 -10.03
CA HIS A 387 15.51 5.41 -9.45
C HIS A 387 14.98 6.07 -8.19
N ILE A 388 15.85 6.37 -7.23
CA ILE A 388 15.47 7.03 -5.97
C ILE A 388 14.81 8.40 -6.25
N TYR A 389 15.40 9.20 -7.13
CA TYR A 389 14.86 10.50 -7.52
C TYR A 389 13.50 10.38 -8.21
N SER A 390 13.33 9.40 -9.09
CA SER A 390 12.08 9.15 -9.81
C SER A 390 10.94 8.73 -8.87
N GLN A 391 11.24 7.93 -7.84
CA GLN A 391 10.27 7.53 -6.82
C GLN A 391 9.79 8.72 -5.96
N GLN A 392 10.60 9.79 -5.83
CA GLN A 392 10.22 11.01 -5.10
C GLN A 392 9.38 11.98 -5.94
N ILE A 393 9.64 12.06 -7.25
CA ILE A 393 9.03 13.05 -8.17
C ILE A 393 7.77 12.54 -8.87
N THR A 394 7.39 11.29 -8.61
CA THR A 394 6.14 10.70 -9.13
C THR A 394 4.89 11.56 -8.78
N TYR A 395 4.99 12.48 -7.81
CA TYR A 395 3.91 13.36 -7.35
C TYR A 395 3.91 14.78 -7.91
N SER A 396 4.92 15.22 -8.68
CA SER A 396 5.08 16.66 -8.99
C SER A 396 4.91 17.07 -10.45
N ILE A 397 4.94 16.16 -11.43
CA ILE A 397 4.89 16.52 -12.85
C ILE A 397 4.08 15.47 -13.63
N GLU A 398 2.88 15.81 -14.12
CA GLU A 398 1.96 14.89 -14.82
C GLU A 398 2.59 14.16 -16.04
N PHE A 399 3.58 14.77 -16.69
CA PHE A 399 4.18 14.24 -17.92
C PHE A 399 5.35 13.26 -17.68
N PHE A 400 6.00 13.31 -16.51
CA PHE A 400 7.22 12.55 -16.23
C PHE A 400 6.96 11.05 -15.88
N PRO A 401 5.87 10.68 -15.16
CA PRO A 401 5.55 9.29 -14.87
C PRO A 401 5.15 8.47 -16.10
N MET A 402 4.67 9.09 -17.18
CA MET A 402 4.10 8.38 -18.33
C MET A 402 5.15 7.64 -19.18
N LEU A 403 6.42 8.08 -19.15
CA LEU A 403 7.49 7.50 -19.95
C LEU A 403 8.68 6.98 -19.13
N ASN A 404 8.70 7.26 -17.82
CA ASN A 404 9.81 6.90 -16.95
C ASN A 404 9.56 5.56 -16.24
N PRO A 405 10.24 4.46 -16.62
CA PRO A 405 10.03 3.15 -15.99
C PRO A 405 10.51 3.11 -14.53
N PHE A 406 11.35 4.05 -14.10
CA PHE A 406 11.80 4.17 -12.71
C PHE A 406 10.78 4.86 -11.80
N SER A 407 9.74 5.49 -12.36
CA SER A 407 8.64 6.08 -11.59
C SER A 407 7.59 5.05 -11.17
N ILE A 408 7.67 3.81 -11.69
CA ILE A 408 6.71 2.76 -11.38
C ILE A 408 6.79 2.41 -9.89
N LEU A 409 5.78 2.83 -9.14
CA LEU A 409 5.65 2.60 -7.69
C LEU A 409 5.55 1.11 -7.36
N ALA A 410 5.61 0.76 -6.07
CA ALA A 410 5.55 -0.61 -5.58
C ALA A 410 4.39 -1.41 -6.20
N SER A 411 4.62 -2.71 -6.47
CA SER A 411 3.73 -3.49 -7.33
C SER A 411 2.30 -3.52 -6.83
N LEU A 412 2.07 -3.74 -5.53
CA LEU A 412 0.72 -3.76 -4.97
C LEU A 412 0.06 -2.38 -5.08
N THR A 413 0.79 -1.30 -4.79
CA THR A 413 0.25 0.06 -4.91
C THR A 413 -0.23 0.38 -6.33
N VAL A 414 0.48 -0.10 -7.35
CA VAL A 414 0.06 0.07 -8.76
C VAL A 414 -1.15 -0.79 -9.10
N ILE A 415 -1.17 -2.05 -8.67
CA ILE A 415 -2.26 -3.00 -8.95
C ILE A 415 -3.58 -2.55 -8.32
N VAL A 416 -3.51 -2.06 -7.10
CA VAL A 416 -4.69 -1.70 -6.32
C VAL A 416 -5.23 -0.33 -6.76
N GLY A 417 -4.36 0.56 -7.28
CA GLY A 417 -4.73 1.81 -7.96
C GLY A 417 -4.38 3.06 -7.15
N ASN A 418 -3.30 3.74 -7.48
CA ASN A 418 -2.72 4.84 -6.68
C ASN A 418 -2.95 6.26 -7.23
N GLY A 419 -3.78 6.38 -8.27
CA GLY A 419 -4.07 7.63 -8.97
C GLY A 419 -2.94 8.25 -9.80
N THR A 420 -1.68 7.90 -9.54
CA THR A 420 -0.53 8.44 -10.28
C THR A 420 -0.18 7.64 -11.53
N GLN A 421 -0.51 6.34 -11.54
CA GLN A 421 -0.24 5.48 -12.69
C GLN A 421 -1.25 4.33 -12.78
N THR A 422 -1.64 3.95 -14.00
CA THR A 422 -2.45 2.76 -14.25
C THR A 422 -1.63 1.48 -14.33
N SER A 423 -2.24 0.35 -13.95
CA SER A 423 -1.58 -0.97 -14.06
C SER A 423 -1.21 -1.31 -15.50
N LEU A 424 -2.13 -1.06 -16.44
CA LEU A 424 -1.87 -1.26 -17.87
C LEU A 424 -0.68 -0.42 -18.36
N ASN A 425 -0.61 0.86 -17.97
CA ASN A 425 0.53 1.72 -18.33
C ASN A 425 1.84 1.19 -17.74
N ALA A 426 1.85 0.73 -16.49
CA ALA A 426 3.03 0.12 -15.87
C ALA A 426 3.54 -1.11 -16.62
N VAL A 427 2.62 -2.02 -16.98
CA VAL A 427 2.94 -3.21 -17.78
C VAL A 427 3.53 -2.81 -19.13
N LEU A 428 2.88 -1.90 -19.85
CA LEU A 428 3.35 -1.47 -21.18
C LEU A 428 4.72 -0.80 -21.11
N MET A 429 4.96 0.07 -20.13
CA MET A 429 6.26 0.69 -19.94
C MET A 429 7.34 -0.35 -19.67
N LEU A 430 7.11 -1.31 -18.76
CA LEU A 430 8.09 -2.35 -18.47
C LEU A 430 8.39 -3.21 -19.70
N VAL A 431 7.37 -3.57 -20.48
CA VAL A 431 7.54 -4.36 -21.71
C VAL A 431 8.32 -3.58 -22.76
N VAL A 432 7.90 -2.36 -23.10
CA VAL A 432 8.54 -1.54 -24.13
C VAL A 432 9.99 -1.24 -23.77
N TRP A 433 10.25 -0.79 -22.54
CA TRP A 433 11.62 -0.50 -22.11
C TRP A 433 12.51 -1.75 -22.02
N SER A 434 11.96 -2.89 -21.60
CA SER A 434 12.72 -4.15 -21.60
C SER A 434 13.12 -4.56 -23.02
N ILE A 435 12.21 -4.44 -24.00
CA ILE A 435 12.50 -4.73 -25.41
C ILE A 435 13.55 -3.76 -25.96
N LEU A 436 13.41 -2.45 -25.71
CA LEU A 436 14.37 -1.44 -26.17
C LEU A 436 15.77 -1.69 -25.61
N MET A 437 15.87 -1.96 -24.30
CA MET A 437 17.15 -2.28 -23.67
C MET A 437 17.74 -3.59 -24.18
N TYR A 438 16.93 -4.61 -24.42
CA TYR A 438 17.38 -5.86 -25.02
C TYR A 438 17.97 -5.64 -26.41
N CYS A 439 17.25 -4.92 -27.28
CA CYS A 439 17.70 -4.57 -28.62
C CYS A 439 19.00 -3.75 -28.59
N ALA A 440 19.10 -2.75 -27.72
CA ALA A 440 20.32 -1.97 -27.54
C ALA A 440 21.49 -2.87 -27.10
N THR A 441 21.25 -3.76 -26.13
CA THR A 441 22.25 -4.71 -25.63
C THR A 441 22.74 -5.62 -26.75
N LEU A 442 21.83 -6.15 -27.57
CA LEU A 442 22.15 -7.02 -28.71
C LEU A 442 23.00 -6.31 -29.75
N VAL A 443 22.65 -5.05 -30.10
CA VAL A 443 23.41 -4.24 -31.05
C VAL A 443 24.82 -3.94 -30.54
N ILE A 444 24.94 -3.53 -29.28
CA ILE A 444 26.24 -3.24 -28.66
C ILE A 444 27.09 -4.51 -28.58
N PHE A 445 26.50 -5.62 -28.13
CA PHE A 445 27.20 -6.90 -28.00
C PHE A 445 27.73 -7.39 -29.35
N ASN A 446 26.93 -7.31 -30.42
CA ASN A 446 27.35 -7.72 -31.76
C ASN A 446 28.47 -6.85 -32.36
N LYS A 447 28.58 -5.58 -31.92
CA LYS A 447 29.65 -4.66 -32.32
C LYS A 447 30.89 -4.75 -31.44
N SER A 448 30.79 -5.40 -30.28
CA SER A 448 31.90 -5.50 -29.34
C SER A 448 32.91 -6.55 -29.80
N ASP A 449 34.21 -6.25 -29.65
CA ASP A 449 35.34 -7.16 -29.90
C ASP A 449 35.41 -8.33 -28.87
N VAL A 450 34.30 -8.66 -28.21
CA VAL A 450 34.18 -9.78 -27.26
C VAL A 450 33.86 -11.09 -27.99
N LYS A 451 33.65 -11.05 -29.32
CA LYS A 451 33.93 -12.18 -30.20
C LYS A 451 35.43 -12.42 -30.24
#